data_AF-A0A3R9MJX7-F1
#
_entry.id   AF-A0A3R9MJX7-F1
#
_cell.length_a   1.000
_cell.length_b   1.000
_cell.length_c   1.000
_cell.angle_alpha   90.00
_cell.angle_beta   90.00
_cell.angle_gamma   90.00
#
_symmetry.space_group_name_H-M   'P 1'
#
loop_
_entity.id
_entity.type
_entity.pdbx_description
1 polymer ?
#
loop_
_entity_poly.entity_id
_entity_poly.type
_entity_poly.pdbx_seq_one_letter_code
_entity_poly.pdbx_strand_id
1 'polypeptide(L)'
;MPAALYLPRRHRRHLLFPPGLLALAGLLWLGCVTMVRIVPPKKTVLEFAAWPPKVCSVDSDVPAFVAEAWRGSPACLPLTALEKFRPWYTSWFTGSVFSDYFALQNTRFVARDLEQNPDLDQGFRVHFAPQATYNNLVQVLDLFNQENVRKSWVDFYHLPVTMYSYTEKPLLEEQSYSSGDFRCLLCGDVMPYIPTTSEVIKRWLAEYRAAILSPVWRNTWLLLLLLSALSIRQLTRLRAAYRY
;
A
#
# COMPACT_ATOMS: atom_id res chain seq x y z
N MET A 1 68.18 59.70 -1.88
CA MET A 1 66.98 59.80 -1.03
C MET A 1 66.00 58.71 -1.48
N PRO A 2 65.66 57.73 -0.63
CA PRO A 2 64.77 56.64 -1.03
C PRO A 2 63.31 57.11 -1.00
N ALA A 3 62.59 56.87 -2.10
CA ALA A 3 61.17 57.19 -2.24
C ALA A 3 60.31 56.16 -1.48
N ALA A 4 59.53 56.63 -0.51
CA ALA A 4 58.60 55.81 0.25
C ALA A 4 57.33 55.53 -0.60
N LEU A 5 57.17 54.28 -1.03
CA LEU A 5 55.96 53.79 -1.70
C LEU A 5 54.83 53.63 -0.67
N TYR A 6 53.88 54.56 -0.68
CA TYR A 6 52.64 54.46 0.10
C TYR A 6 51.79 53.29 -0.41
N LEU A 7 51.66 52.24 0.39
CA LEU A 7 50.77 51.12 0.10
C LEU A 7 49.30 51.56 0.24
N PRO A 8 48.42 51.21 -0.72
CA PRO A 8 47.02 51.62 -0.70
C PRO A 8 46.28 50.98 0.48
N ARG A 9 45.73 51.84 1.33
CA ARG A 9 44.97 51.47 2.54
C ARG A 9 43.67 50.80 2.12
N ARG A 10 43.63 49.47 2.17
CA ARG A 10 42.47 48.65 1.77
C ARG A 10 41.27 48.93 2.68
N HIS A 11 40.27 49.66 2.17
CA HIS A 11 39.03 49.94 2.87
C HIS A 11 38.21 48.65 3.02
N ARG A 12 38.15 48.09 4.24
CA ARG A 12 37.24 46.98 4.55
C ARG A 12 35.84 47.54 4.77
N ARG A 13 34.96 47.38 3.79
CA ARG A 13 33.53 47.64 3.97
C ARG A 13 32.95 46.54 4.85
N HIS A 14 32.28 46.92 5.94
CA HIS A 14 31.48 46.00 6.72
C HIS A 14 30.33 45.50 5.84
N LEU A 15 30.39 44.23 5.43
CA LEU A 15 29.25 43.55 4.83
C LEU A 15 28.13 43.56 5.88
N LEU A 16 26.97 44.11 5.51
CA LEU A 16 25.79 44.28 6.38
C LEU A 16 25.31 42.96 7.01
N PHE A 17 25.70 41.83 6.42
CA PHE A 17 25.41 40.51 6.97
C PHE A 17 26.70 39.69 7.03
N PRO A 18 26.98 39.01 8.16
CA PRO A 18 28.08 38.06 8.21
C PRO A 18 27.84 36.98 7.14
N PRO A 19 28.89 36.55 6.41
CA PRO A 19 28.76 35.60 5.31
C PRO A 19 28.05 34.28 5.72
N GLY A 20 28.07 33.94 7.00
CA GLY A 20 27.34 32.79 7.55
C GLY A 20 25.81 32.89 7.45
N LEU A 21 25.21 34.09 7.56
CA LEU A 21 23.75 34.25 7.50
C LEU A 21 23.20 34.04 6.09
N LEU A 22 23.93 34.51 5.08
CA LEU A 22 23.58 34.29 3.67
C LEU A 22 23.63 32.81 3.29
N ALA A 23 24.64 32.07 3.80
CA ALA A 23 24.73 30.63 3.59
C ALA A 23 23.55 29.87 4.25
N LEU A 24 23.14 30.31 5.45
CA LEU A 24 21.99 29.72 6.17
C LEU A 24 20.67 29.97 5.43
N ALA A 25 20.45 31.19 4.95
CA ALA A 25 19.26 31.52 4.15
C ALA A 25 19.20 30.70 2.84
N GLY A 26 20.35 30.51 2.19
CA GLY A 26 20.45 29.66 0.99
C GLY A 26 20.14 28.19 1.27
N LEU A 27 20.65 27.64 2.38
CA LEU A 27 20.34 26.27 2.81
C LEU A 27 18.87 26.09 3.18
N LEU A 28 18.28 27.06 3.87
CA LEU A 28 16.86 27.03 4.23
C LEU A 28 15.97 27.07 2.98
N TRP A 29 16.32 27.91 2.02
CA TRP A 29 15.62 28.01 0.75
C TRP A 29 15.74 26.74 -0.10
N LEU A 30 16.95 26.16 -0.19
CA LEU A 30 17.15 24.85 -0.83
C LEU A 30 16.35 23.74 -0.14
N GLY A 31 16.28 23.74 1.20
CA GLY A 31 15.43 22.82 1.96
C GLY A 31 13.95 22.96 1.61
N CYS A 32 13.45 24.19 1.52
CA CYS A 32 12.05 24.46 1.14
C CYS A 32 11.74 24.08 -0.32
N VAL A 33 12.64 24.34 -1.27
CA VAL A 33 12.40 24.04 -2.70
C VAL A 33 12.54 22.54 -3.00
N THR A 34 13.42 21.83 -2.28
CA THR A 34 13.63 20.38 -2.46
C THR A 34 12.59 19.52 -1.75
N MET A 35 11.78 20.09 -0.83
CA MET A 35 10.50 19.51 -0.43
C MET A 35 9.46 19.62 -1.55
N VAL A 36 9.79 19.08 -2.73
CA VAL A 36 8.80 18.64 -3.70
C VAL A 36 7.82 17.77 -2.93
N ARG A 37 6.54 18.16 -2.91
CA ARG A 37 5.47 17.42 -2.24
C ARG A 37 5.53 15.96 -2.67
N ILE A 38 6.12 15.11 -1.84
CA ILE A 38 6.04 13.67 -1.96
C ILE A 38 4.60 13.34 -1.58
N VAL A 39 3.70 13.45 -2.55
CA VAL A 39 2.35 12.92 -2.39
C VAL A 39 2.56 11.41 -2.38
N PRO A 40 2.37 10.73 -1.23
CA PRO A 40 2.51 9.29 -1.21
C PRO A 40 1.53 8.72 -2.23
N PRO A 41 1.93 7.70 -3.02
CA PRO A 41 0.99 7.03 -3.90
C PRO A 41 -0.19 6.59 -3.05
N LYS A 42 -1.41 6.96 -3.46
CA LYS A 42 -2.63 6.53 -2.79
C LYS A 42 -2.65 5.01 -2.83
N LYS A 43 -2.44 4.38 -1.68
CA LYS A 43 -2.62 2.94 -1.52
C LYS A 43 -4.08 2.72 -1.17
N THR A 44 -4.82 2.07 -2.06
CA THR A 44 -6.13 1.52 -1.75
C THR A 44 -5.92 0.17 -1.08
N VAL A 45 -6.37 0.03 0.16
CA VAL A 45 -6.47 -1.29 0.80
C VAL A 45 -7.84 -1.83 0.45
N LEU A 46 -7.84 -3.01 -0.18
CA LEU A 46 -9.05 -3.79 -0.36
C LEU A 46 -9.17 -4.71 0.85
N GLU A 47 -10.17 -4.47 1.69
CA GLU A 47 -10.57 -5.44 2.70
C GLU A 47 -11.42 -6.50 2.03
N PHE A 48 -10.99 -7.76 2.14
CA PHE A 48 -11.78 -8.90 1.75
C PHE A 48 -11.84 -9.83 2.95
N ALA A 49 -12.98 -10.49 3.12
CA ALA A 49 -13.11 -11.44 4.20
C ALA A 49 -12.61 -12.81 3.70
N ALA A 50 -11.84 -13.44 4.56
CA ALA A 50 -11.25 -14.74 4.38
C ALA A 50 -11.73 -15.62 5.53
N TRP A 51 -12.22 -16.80 5.22
CA TRP A 51 -12.71 -17.74 6.22
C TRP A 51 -11.60 -18.77 6.45
N PRO A 52 -10.86 -18.67 7.56
CA PRO A 52 -9.80 -19.63 7.83
C PRO A 52 -10.42 -20.98 8.21
N PRO A 53 -9.72 -22.10 7.94
CA PRO A 53 -10.29 -23.43 8.16
C PRO A 53 -10.75 -23.70 9.60
N LYS A 54 -10.09 -23.06 10.57
CA LYS A 54 -10.39 -23.18 12.01
C LYS A 54 -11.72 -22.56 12.43
N VAL A 55 -12.28 -21.64 11.65
CA VAL A 55 -13.55 -20.98 12.01
C VAL A 55 -14.75 -21.87 11.69
N CYS A 56 -14.63 -22.73 10.68
CA CYS A 56 -15.70 -23.66 10.32
C CYS A 56 -15.58 -25.04 11.04
N SER A 57 -14.53 -25.27 11.83
CA SER A 57 -14.39 -26.51 12.59
C SER A 57 -15.26 -26.51 13.85
N VAL A 58 -16.00 -27.60 14.09
CA VAL A 58 -16.91 -27.78 15.22
C VAL A 58 -16.21 -27.64 16.59
N ASP A 59 -14.91 -27.95 16.65
CA ASP A 59 -14.08 -27.90 17.86
C ASP A 59 -13.41 -26.53 18.11
N SER A 60 -13.83 -25.48 17.40
CA SER A 60 -13.21 -24.17 17.58
C SER A 60 -13.61 -23.58 18.94
N ASP A 61 -12.64 -23.12 19.74
CA ASP A 61 -12.83 -22.31 20.97
C ASP A 61 -13.49 -20.93 20.71
N VAL A 62 -14.16 -20.80 19.57
CA VAL A 62 -14.83 -19.59 19.13
C VAL A 62 -16.08 -19.42 19.99
N PRO A 63 -16.30 -18.22 20.58
CA PRO A 63 -17.48 -17.97 21.40
C PRO A 63 -18.77 -18.35 20.67
N ALA A 64 -19.72 -18.97 21.37
CA ALA A 64 -20.95 -19.52 20.78
C ALA A 64 -21.74 -18.51 19.92
N PHE A 65 -21.75 -17.23 20.30
CA PHE A 65 -22.41 -16.17 19.54
C PHE A 65 -21.77 -15.91 18.16
N VAL A 66 -20.45 -16.10 18.05
CA VAL A 66 -19.72 -16.03 16.77
C VAL A 66 -20.01 -17.32 16.00
N ALA A 67 -19.98 -18.49 16.63
CA ALA A 67 -20.30 -19.73 15.94
C ALA A 67 -21.72 -19.74 15.33
N GLU A 68 -22.72 -19.19 16.02
CA GLU A 68 -24.10 -19.10 15.51
C GLU A 68 -24.25 -18.12 14.34
N ALA A 69 -23.64 -16.94 14.42
CA ALA A 69 -23.62 -15.99 13.31
C ALA A 69 -22.92 -16.58 12.07
N TRP A 70 -21.90 -17.42 12.27
CA TRP A 70 -21.09 -17.96 11.18
C TRP A 70 -21.64 -19.28 10.61
N ARG A 71 -22.44 -20.03 11.37
CA ARG A 71 -23.16 -21.23 10.87
C ARG A 71 -24.14 -20.92 9.75
N GLY A 72 -24.64 -19.68 9.66
CA GLY A 72 -25.46 -19.21 8.54
C GLY A 72 -24.64 -18.74 7.33
N SER A 73 -23.31 -18.64 7.44
CA SER A 73 -22.46 -18.19 6.34
C SER A 73 -22.29 -19.31 5.30
N PRO A 74 -22.44 -19.01 4.00
CA PRO A 74 -22.21 -20.00 2.95
C PRO A 74 -20.81 -20.62 3.01
N ALA A 75 -19.82 -19.88 3.50
CA ALA A 75 -18.42 -20.31 3.55
C ALA A 75 -18.16 -21.55 4.44
N CYS A 76 -19.01 -21.80 5.45
CA CYS A 76 -18.88 -22.98 6.32
C CYS A 76 -19.85 -24.11 5.97
N LEU A 77 -20.64 -23.96 4.90
CA LEU A 77 -21.54 -25.02 4.45
C LEU A 77 -20.74 -26.14 3.76
N PRO A 78 -21.16 -27.41 3.88
CA PRO A 78 -20.52 -28.49 3.13
C PRO A 78 -20.67 -28.26 1.62
N LEU A 79 -19.73 -28.77 0.83
CA LEU A 79 -19.69 -28.58 -0.63
C LEU A 79 -21.03 -28.90 -1.32
N THR A 80 -21.73 -29.94 -0.87
CA THR A 80 -23.03 -30.36 -1.41
C THR A 80 -24.16 -29.36 -1.13
N ALA A 81 -24.08 -28.62 -0.03
CA ALA A 81 -25.01 -27.53 0.27
C ALA A 81 -24.63 -26.27 -0.51
N LEU A 82 -23.33 -25.98 -0.66
CA LEU A 82 -22.84 -24.90 -1.52
C LEU A 82 -23.26 -25.07 -2.98
N GLU A 83 -23.23 -26.27 -3.53
CA GLU A 83 -23.70 -26.55 -4.89
C GLU A 83 -25.20 -26.31 -5.07
N LYS A 84 -26.00 -26.51 -4.02
CA LYS A 84 -27.44 -26.23 -4.01
C LYS A 84 -27.76 -24.78 -3.68
N PHE A 85 -26.78 -24.01 -3.19
CA PHE A 85 -26.99 -22.63 -2.77
C PHE A 85 -27.44 -21.75 -3.95
N ARG A 86 -26.84 -21.91 -5.13
CA ARG A 86 -27.23 -21.26 -6.39
C ARG A 86 -26.50 -21.88 -7.57
N PRO A 87 -26.95 -21.67 -8.82
CA PRO A 87 -26.15 -22.03 -10.00
C PRO A 87 -24.86 -21.21 -10.05
N TRP A 88 -23.72 -21.90 -10.17
CA TRP A 88 -22.39 -21.29 -10.15
C TRP A 88 -21.74 -21.29 -11.54
N TYR A 89 -21.45 -20.10 -12.07
CA TYR A 89 -20.46 -19.96 -13.12
C TYR A 89 -19.07 -20.18 -12.56
N THR A 90 -18.26 -20.97 -13.26
CA THR A 90 -16.98 -21.42 -12.73
C THR A 90 -15.85 -20.98 -13.65
N SER A 91 -14.83 -20.32 -13.10
CA SER A 91 -13.57 -19.99 -13.75
C SER A 91 -12.41 -20.67 -13.04
N TRP A 92 -11.34 -20.99 -13.76
CA TRP A 92 -10.17 -21.68 -13.22
C TRP A 92 -8.89 -20.89 -13.52
N PHE A 93 -8.14 -20.58 -12.49
CA PHE A 93 -6.79 -20.05 -12.59
C PHE A 93 -5.81 -21.18 -12.26
N THR A 94 -4.93 -21.45 -13.21
CA THR A 94 -4.03 -22.61 -13.21
C THR A 94 -2.57 -22.23 -12.99
N GLY A 95 -2.23 -20.93 -13.00
CA GLY A 95 -0.85 -20.45 -13.02
C GLY A 95 -0.24 -20.39 -14.42
N SER A 96 -0.97 -20.83 -15.45
CA SER A 96 -0.56 -20.72 -16.85
C SER A 96 -0.95 -19.36 -17.40
N VAL A 97 0.02 -18.57 -17.87
CA VAL A 97 -0.18 -17.18 -18.34
C VAL A 97 -1.30 -17.08 -19.38
N PHE A 98 -1.33 -17.98 -20.37
CA PHE A 98 -2.34 -17.94 -21.43
C PHE A 98 -3.72 -18.36 -20.94
N SER A 99 -3.81 -19.46 -20.18
CA SER A 99 -5.09 -19.94 -19.63
C SER A 99 -5.69 -18.90 -18.69
N ASP A 100 -4.86 -18.34 -17.80
CA ASP A 100 -5.27 -17.38 -16.80
C ASP A 100 -5.69 -16.05 -17.43
N TYR A 101 -5.09 -15.66 -18.57
CA TYR A 101 -5.54 -14.50 -19.34
C TYR A 101 -6.99 -14.65 -19.81
N PHE A 102 -7.35 -15.79 -20.40
CA PHE A 102 -8.73 -16.05 -20.84
C PHE A 102 -9.68 -16.23 -19.67
N ALA A 103 -9.23 -16.90 -18.60
CA ALA A 103 -9.98 -17.01 -17.36
C ALA A 103 -10.31 -15.62 -16.79
N LEU A 104 -9.36 -14.68 -16.81
CA LEU A 104 -9.55 -13.30 -16.36
C LEU A 104 -10.54 -12.53 -17.25
N GLN A 105 -10.46 -12.66 -18.58
CA GLN A 105 -11.44 -12.02 -19.47
C GLN A 105 -12.86 -12.56 -19.25
N ASN A 106 -13.01 -13.88 -19.11
CA ASN A 106 -14.30 -14.49 -18.82
C ASN A 106 -14.83 -14.05 -17.45
N THR A 107 -13.96 -14.01 -16.44
CA THR A 107 -14.26 -13.49 -15.10
C THR A 107 -14.77 -12.06 -15.16
N ARG A 108 -14.16 -11.19 -15.97
CA ARG A 108 -14.61 -9.80 -16.18
C ARG A 108 -16.02 -9.73 -16.77
N PHE A 109 -16.29 -10.57 -17.78
CA PHE A 109 -17.60 -10.60 -18.41
C PHE A 109 -18.69 -11.02 -17.40
N VAL A 110 -18.47 -12.10 -16.65
CA VAL A 110 -19.43 -12.59 -15.66
C VAL A 110 -19.59 -11.60 -14.50
N ALA A 111 -18.51 -10.97 -14.03
CA ALA A 111 -18.57 -9.95 -12.98
C ALA A 111 -19.46 -8.76 -13.40
N ARG A 112 -19.32 -8.29 -14.64
CA ARG A 112 -20.20 -7.24 -15.20
C ARG A 112 -21.64 -7.69 -15.30
N ASP A 113 -21.88 -8.92 -15.72
CA ASP A 113 -23.22 -9.47 -15.84
C ASP A 113 -23.94 -9.56 -14.49
N LEU A 114 -23.22 -9.99 -13.43
CA LEU A 114 -23.75 -10.02 -12.07
C LEU A 114 -24.14 -8.62 -11.57
N GLU A 115 -23.35 -7.60 -11.88
CA GLU A 115 -23.64 -6.21 -11.48
C GLU A 115 -24.78 -5.60 -12.29
N GLN A 116 -24.89 -5.93 -13.58
CA GLN A 116 -25.96 -5.44 -14.45
C GLN A 116 -27.30 -6.13 -14.21
N ASN A 117 -27.27 -7.38 -13.72
CA ASN A 117 -28.46 -8.21 -13.54
C ASN A 117 -28.57 -8.73 -12.08
N PRO A 118 -28.75 -7.84 -11.08
CA PRO A 118 -28.78 -8.22 -9.67
C PRO A 118 -29.98 -9.11 -9.28
N ASP A 119 -31.02 -9.15 -10.10
CA ASP A 119 -32.24 -9.95 -9.88
C ASP A 119 -32.12 -11.41 -10.36
N LEU A 120 -30.98 -11.78 -10.97
CA LEU A 120 -30.70 -13.16 -11.34
C LEU A 120 -30.20 -13.93 -10.13
N ASP A 121 -30.73 -15.13 -9.91
CA ASP A 121 -30.22 -16.04 -8.89
C ASP A 121 -28.99 -16.78 -9.43
N GLN A 122 -27.90 -16.05 -9.62
CA GLN A 122 -26.67 -16.58 -10.18
C GLN A 122 -25.50 -16.27 -9.24
N GLY A 123 -24.55 -17.19 -9.21
CA GLY A 123 -23.30 -17.05 -8.51
C GLY A 123 -22.14 -17.24 -9.46
N PHE A 124 -21.00 -16.70 -9.07
CA PHE A 124 -19.74 -16.89 -9.77
C PHE A 124 -18.69 -17.38 -8.77
N ARG A 125 -17.92 -18.38 -9.18
CA ARG A 125 -16.82 -18.93 -8.39
C ARG A 125 -15.56 -19.05 -9.21
N VAL A 126 -14.44 -18.72 -8.59
CA VAL A 126 -13.11 -18.74 -9.17
C VAL A 126 -12.26 -19.73 -8.40
N HIS A 127 -11.88 -20.81 -9.06
CA HIS A 127 -10.99 -21.82 -8.50
C HIS A 127 -9.53 -21.45 -8.76
N PHE A 128 -8.72 -21.47 -7.71
CA PHE A 128 -7.28 -21.32 -7.78
C PHE A 128 -6.63 -22.69 -7.65
N ALA A 129 -6.11 -23.21 -8.77
CA ALA A 129 -5.37 -24.46 -8.77
C ALA A 129 -4.10 -24.35 -7.90
N PRO A 130 -3.50 -25.47 -7.47
CA PRO A 130 -2.30 -25.44 -6.64
C PRO A 130 -1.11 -24.68 -7.25
N GLN A 131 -1.05 -24.56 -8.58
CA GLN A 131 0.00 -23.82 -9.29
C GLN A 131 -0.35 -22.35 -9.53
N ALA A 132 -1.56 -21.90 -9.17
CA ALA A 132 -1.94 -20.50 -9.25
C ALA A 132 -1.10 -19.65 -8.29
N THR A 133 -0.75 -18.44 -8.73
CA THR A 133 0.09 -17.52 -7.97
C THR A 133 -0.77 -16.55 -7.15
N TYR A 134 -0.18 -15.96 -6.10
CA TYR A 134 -0.83 -14.88 -5.35
C TYR A 134 -1.26 -13.71 -6.26
N ASN A 135 -0.50 -13.45 -7.33
CA ASN A 135 -0.84 -12.43 -8.32
C ASN A 135 -2.17 -12.73 -9.04
N ASN A 136 -2.53 -14.00 -9.26
CA ASN A 136 -3.83 -14.35 -9.84
C ASN A 136 -4.98 -13.94 -8.90
N LEU A 137 -4.85 -14.19 -7.59
CA LEU A 137 -5.84 -13.77 -6.60
C LEU A 137 -5.99 -12.25 -6.57
N VAL A 138 -4.86 -11.51 -6.54
CA VAL A 138 -4.87 -10.05 -6.55
C VAL A 138 -5.56 -9.50 -7.80
N GLN A 139 -5.30 -10.08 -8.98
CA GLN A 139 -5.96 -9.67 -10.23
C GLN A 139 -7.48 -9.86 -10.20
N VAL A 140 -7.97 -10.96 -9.61
CA VAL A 140 -9.41 -11.21 -9.47
C VAL A 140 -10.03 -10.22 -8.48
N LEU A 141 -9.36 -9.95 -7.36
CA LEU A 141 -9.78 -8.95 -6.38
C LEU A 141 -9.84 -7.53 -6.97
N ASP A 142 -8.80 -7.13 -7.70
CA ASP A 142 -8.75 -5.84 -8.41
C ASP A 142 -9.86 -5.74 -9.45
N LEU A 143 -10.15 -6.83 -10.17
CA LEU A 143 -11.23 -6.89 -11.14
C LEU A 143 -12.59 -6.76 -10.47
N PHE A 144 -12.84 -7.46 -9.36
CA PHE A 144 -14.10 -7.32 -8.61
C PHE A 144 -14.29 -5.89 -8.10
N ASN A 145 -13.23 -5.27 -7.60
CA ASN A 145 -13.27 -3.86 -7.20
C ASN A 145 -13.54 -2.92 -8.39
N GLN A 146 -12.93 -3.17 -9.56
CA GLN A 146 -13.18 -2.39 -10.79
C GLN A 146 -14.62 -2.50 -11.30
N GLU A 147 -15.22 -3.69 -11.18
CA GLU A 147 -16.58 -3.98 -11.65
C GLU A 147 -17.63 -3.82 -10.53
N ASN A 148 -17.28 -3.19 -9.41
CA ASN A 148 -18.15 -2.94 -8.23
C ASN A 148 -18.78 -4.18 -7.59
N VAL A 149 -18.16 -5.35 -7.72
CA VAL A 149 -18.64 -6.59 -7.12
C VAL A 149 -18.37 -6.58 -5.61
N ARG A 150 -19.39 -6.19 -4.83
CA ARG A 150 -19.24 -6.00 -3.36
C ARG A 150 -19.33 -7.29 -2.56
N LYS A 151 -20.17 -8.23 -2.99
CA LYS A 151 -20.42 -9.49 -2.26
C LYS A 151 -19.48 -10.56 -2.78
N SER A 152 -18.33 -10.69 -2.12
CA SER A 152 -17.38 -11.76 -2.41
C SER A 152 -16.66 -12.26 -1.16
N TRP A 153 -16.29 -13.53 -1.17
CA TRP A 153 -15.45 -14.12 -0.12
C TRP A 153 -14.47 -15.11 -0.69
N VAL A 154 -13.37 -15.32 0.04
CA VAL A 154 -12.40 -16.37 -0.28
C VAL A 154 -12.54 -17.51 0.71
N ASP A 155 -12.78 -18.69 0.16
CA ASP A 155 -12.89 -19.96 0.85
C ASP A 155 -11.52 -20.66 0.82
N PHE A 156 -10.92 -20.77 2.00
CA PHE A 156 -9.70 -21.55 2.24
C PHE A 156 -9.99 -22.89 2.93
N TYR A 157 -11.25 -23.15 3.28
CA TYR A 157 -11.66 -24.38 3.96
C TYR A 157 -11.79 -25.52 2.97
N HIS A 158 -12.41 -25.28 1.82
CA HIS A 158 -12.49 -26.25 0.73
C HIS A 158 -11.28 -26.14 -0.22
N LEU A 159 -10.91 -27.28 -0.82
CA LEU A 159 -9.91 -27.33 -1.89
C LEU A 159 -10.60 -27.61 -3.23
N PRO A 160 -10.18 -26.94 -4.33
CA PRO A 160 -9.16 -25.88 -4.37
C PRO A 160 -9.62 -24.59 -3.68
N VAL A 161 -8.68 -23.68 -3.36
CA VAL A 161 -9.02 -22.35 -2.82
C VAL A 161 -9.97 -21.69 -3.82
N THR A 162 -11.13 -21.25 -3.33
CA THR A 162 -12.20 -20.77 -4.20
C THR A 162 -12.62 -19.39 -3.75
N MET A 163 -12.68 -18.43 -4.68
CA MET A 163 -13.33 -17.15 -4.43
C MET A 163 -14.74 -17.19 -4.97
N TYR A 164 -15.72 -16.87 -4.14
CA TYR A 164 -17.13 -16.84 -4.52
C TYR A 164 -17.63 -15.41 -4.57
N SER A 165 -18.59 -15.16 -5.45
CA SER A 165 -19.35 -13.92 -5.54
C SER A 165 -20.78 -14.21 -6.00
N TYR A 166 -21.74 -13.40 -5.58
CA TYR A 166 -23.14 -13.61 -5.93
C TYR A 166 -23.98 -12.33 -5.85
N THR A 167 -25.15 -12.37 -6.50
CA THR A 167 -26.15 -11.29 -6.54
C THR A 167 -27.02 -11.18 -5.28
N GLU A 168 -27.64 -10.03 -5.06
CA GLU A 168 -28.39 -9.75 -3.83
C GLU A 168 -29.68 -10.53 -3.65
N LYS A 169 -30.20 -11.15 -4.72
CA LYS A 169 -31.48 -11.84 -4.68
C LYS A 169 -31.53 -12.85 -3.53
N PRO A 170 -32.46 -12.66 -2.56
CA PRO A 170 -32.62 -13.59 -1.46
C PRO A 170 -33.12 -14.92 -2.00
N LEU A 171 -32.54 -16.01 -1.49
CA LEU A 171 -32.96 -17.36 -1.80
C LEU A 171 -34.31 -17.62 -1.14
N LEU A 172 -35.37 -17.45 -1.93
CA LEU A 172 -36.77 -17.74 -1.60
C LEU A 172 -37.40 -16.86 -0.50
N GLU A 173 -38.69 -16.64 -0.69
CA GLU A 173 -39.60 -15.86 0.14
C GLU A 173 -39.61 -16.40 1.58
N GLU A 174 -39.12 -15.57 2.50
CA GLU A 174 -39.44 -15.53 3.93
C GLU A 174 -39.72 -16.88 4.64
N GLN A 175 -38.64 -17.53 5.09
CA GLN A 175 -38.61 -17.83 6.52
C GLN A 175 -37.69 -16.82 7.15
N SER A 176 -38.32 -15.82 7.77
CA SER A 176 -37.75 -14.75 8.57
C SER A 176 -36.95 -15.31 9.76
N TYR A 177 -35.84 -15.97 9.49
CA TYR A 177 -34.72 -15.86 10.39
C TYR A 177 -34.32 -14.40 10.27
N SER A 178 -34.61 -13.61 11.31
CA SER A 178 -34.03 -12.29 11.45
C SER A 178 -32.53 -12.51 11.32
N SER A 179 -32.00 -12.25 10.13
CA SER A 179 -30.57 -12.24 9.87
C SER A 179 -30.10 -11.06 10.69
N GLY A 180 -29.81 -11.32 11.97
CA GLY A 180 -29.54 -10.31 12.96
C GLY A 180 -28.43 -9.47 12.39
N ASP A 181 -28.80 -8.27 11.95
CA ASP A 181 -27.98 -7.23 11.32
C ASP A 181 -26.59 -7.78 11.02
N PHE A 182 -26.48 -8.66 10.01
CA PHE A 182 -25.17 -9.02 9.47
C PHE A 182 -24.75 -7.76 8.72
N ARG A 183 -24.35 -6.74 9.51
CA ARG A 183 -23.68 -5.55 9.06
C ARG A 183 -22.54 -6.09 8.26
N CYS A 184 -22.81 -6.04 6.99
CA CYS A 184 -22.05 -6.61 5.91
C CYS A 184 -20.59 -6.32 6.20
N LEU A 185 -19.88 -7.32 6.73
CA LEU A 185 -18.46 -7.26 7.12
C LEU A 185 -17.55 -7.00 5.89
N LEU A 186 -18.16 -6.76 4.73
CA LEU A 186 -17.64 -6.64 3.39
C LEU A 186 -18.37 -5.55 2.57
N CYS A 187 -19.10 -4.60 3.17
CA CYS A 187 -19.89 -3.63 2.40
C CYS A 187 -19.09 -2.49 1.77
N GLY A 188 -17.84 -2.76 1.38
CA GLY A 188 -17.05 -1.83 0.59
C GLY A 188 -16.62 -0.58 1.34
N ASP A 189 -16.53 -0.64 2.67
CA ASP A 189 -15.81 0.37 3.43
C ASP A 189 -14.33 0.24 3.08
N VAL A 190 -13.91 0.98 2.07
CA VAL A 190 -12.50 1.15 1.73
C VAL A 190 -11.88 1.90 2.90
N MET A 191 -11.33 1.17 3.86
CA MET A 191 -10.53 1.77 4.91
C MET A 191 -9.32 2.42 4.23
N PRO A 192 -9.13 3.75 4.41
CA PRO A 192 -7.92 4.38 3.90
C PRO A 192 -6.73 3.66 4.55
N TYR A 193 -5.78 3.21 3.75
CA TYR A 193 -4.54 2.65 4.29
C TYR A 193 -3.86 3.72 5.13
N ILE A 194 -3.88 3.53 6.44
CA ILE A 194 -3.11 4.35 7.38
C ILE A 194 -1.79 3.60 7.57
N PRO A 195 -0.69 4.04 6.92
CA PRO A 195 0.60 3.40 7.13
C PRO A 195 0.95 3.45 8.62
N THR A 196 1.51 2.36 9.14
CA THR A 196 1.99 2.39 10.52
C THR A 196 3.12 3.41 10.65
N THR A 197 3.25 4.06 11.82
CA THR A 197 4.32 5.04 12.07
C THR A 197 5.71 4.49 11.73
N SER A 198 5.92 3.19 11.98
CA SER A 198 7.16 2.49 11.63
C SER A 198 7.43 2.41 10.12
N GLU A 199 6.39 2.20 9.31
CA GLU A 199 6.51 2.13 7.85
C GLU A 199 6.76 3.51 7.25
N VAL A 200 6.12 4.55 7.79
CA VAL A 200 6.36 5.94 7.39
C VAL A 200 7.82 6.31 7.65
N ILE A 201 8.35 6.00 8.84
CA ILE A 201 9.74 6.31 9.20
C ILE A 201 10.72 5.54 8.31
N LYS A 202 10.50 4.24 8.08
CA LYS A 202 11.36 3.42 7.21
C LYS A 202 11.38 3.96 5.78
N ARG A 203 10.22 4.32 5.24
CA ARG A 203 10.11 4.87 3.89
C ARG A 203 10.81 6.22 3.78
N TRP A 204 10.56 7.11 4.75
CA TRP A 204 11.22 8.41 4.83
C TRP A 204 12.75 8.27 4.90
N LEU A 205 13.27 7.36 5.74
CA LEU A 205 14.71 7.08 5.83
C LEU A 205 15.30 6.53 4.53
N ALA A 206 14.58 5.64 3.85
CA ALA A 206 15.02 5.07 2.57
C ALA A 206 15.08 6.13 1.48
N GLU A 207 14.05 6.96 1.36
CA GLU A 207 13.98 8.07 0.41
C GLU A 207 15.05 9.14 0.72
N TYR A 208 15.24 9.47 2.01
CA TYR A 208 16.26 10.43 2.44
C TYR A 208 17.68 9.92 2.16
N ARG A 209 17.97 8.63 2.40
CA ARG A 209 19.24 8.01 2.02
C ARG A 209 19.46 8.07 0.51
N ALA A 210 18.45 7.72 -0.28
CA ALA A 210 18.54 7.76 -1.73
C ALA A 210 18.79 9.18 -2.26
N ALA A 211 18.14 10.19 -1.67
CA ALA A 211 18.33 11.59 -2.03
C ALA A 211 19.75 12.07 -1.70
N ILE A 212 20.27 11.77 -0.49
CA ILE A 212 21.62 12.14 -0.06
C ILE A 212 22.70 11.47 -0.92
N LEU A 213 22.49 10.20 -1.29
CA LEU A 213 23.44 9.42 -2.09
C LEU A 213 23.26 9.62 -3.60
N SER A 214 22.29 10.42 -4.02
CA SER A 214 22.09 10.66 -5.44
C SER A 214 23.30 11.43 -6.04
N PRO A 215 23.68 11.11 -7.28
CA PRO A 215 24.90 11.64 -7.90
C PRO A 215 24.89 13.17 -8.02
N VAL A 216 23.71 13.79 -8.03
CA VAL A 216 23.52 15.24 -8.07
C VAL A 216 24.10 15.92 -6.82
N TRP A 217 23.97 15.30 -5.65
CA TRP A 217 24.45 15.86 -4.38
C TRP A 217 25.89 15.47 -4.05
N ARG A 218 26.48 14.52 -4.79
CA ARG A 218 27.84 14.04 -4.51
C ARG A 218 28.86 15.18 -4.54
N ASN A 219 28.78 16.07 -5.52
CA ASN A 219 29.73 17.18 -5.66
C ASN A 219 29.54 18.25 -4.58
N THR A 220 28.29 18.54 -4.18
CA THR A 220 28.01 19.49 -3.10
C THR A 220 28.47 18.95 -1.75
N TRP A 221 28.30 17.66 -1.47
CA TRP A 221 28.84 17.02 -0.28
C TRP A 221 30.38 17.05 -0.25
N LEU A 222 31.04 16.73 -1.36
CA LEU A 222 32.50 16.80 -1.45
C LEU A 222 33.02 18.22 -1.23
N LEU A 223 32.33 19.22 -1.77
CA LEU A 223 32.70 20.62 -1.61
C LEU A 223 32.50 21.09 -0.17
N LEU A 224 31.41 20.68 0.49
CA LEU A 224 31.18 20.92 1.93
C LEU A 224 32.27 20.27 2.79
N LEU A 225 32.62 19.02 2.50
CA LEU A 225 33.70 18.31 3.19
C LEU A 225 35.04 19.02 2.99
N LEU A 226 35.36 19.46 1.77
CA LEU A 226 36.58 20.22 1.48
C LEU A 226 36.63 21.56 2.24
N LEU A 227 35.53 22.31 2.25
CA LEU A 227 35.43 23.56 3.01
C LEU A 227 35.60 23.33 4.52
N SER A 228 35.00 22.27 5.06
CA SER A 228 35.16 21.90 6.47
C SER A 228 36.60 21.49 6.81
N ALA A 229 37.28 20.74 5.93
CA ALA A 229 38.68 20.38 6.12
C ALA A 229 39.60 21.62 6.09
N LEU A 230 39.35 22.56 5.18
CA LEU A 230 40.11 23.80 5.06
C LEU A 230 39.89 24.72 6.27
N SER A 231 38.66 24.84 6.76
CA SER A 231 38.36 25.67 7.94
C SER A 231 38.98 25.11 9.20
N ILE A 232 38.91 23.78 9.42
CA ILE A 232 39.60 23.10 10.52
C ILE A 232 41.11 23.35 10.44
N ARG A 233 41.70 23.23 9.24
CA ARG A 233 43.14 23.49 9.03
C ARG A 233 43.55 24.93 9.31
N GLN A 234 42.70 25.91 8.99
CA GLN A 234 42.97 27.31 9.33
C GLN A 234 42.87 27.56 10.84
N LEU A 235 41.87 26.97 11.50
CA LEU A 235 41.71 27.05 12.95
C LEU A 235 42.90 26.44 13.71
N THR A 236 43.42 25.30 13.25
CA THR A 236 44.61 24.68 13.88
C THR A 236 45.86 25.54 13.67
N ARG A 237 46.03 26.14 12.49
CA ARG A 237 47.13 27.10 12.23
C ARG A 237 47.05 28.34 13.12
N LEU A 238 45.86 28.94 13.25
CA LEU A 238 45.67 30.11 14.11
C LEU A 238 45.95 29.77 15.58
N ARG A 239 45.47 28.63 16.07
CA ARG A 239 45.79 28.16 17.43
C ARG A 239 47.28 27.95 17.66
N ALA A 240 48.03 27.49 16.66
CA ALA A 240 49.48 27.35 16.77
C ALA A 240 50.20 28.71 16.83
N ALA A 241 49.72 29.71 16.08
CA ALA A 241 50.29 31.05 16.08
C ALA A 241 50.06 31.82 17.40
N TYR A 242 48.95 31.58 18.09
CA TYR A 242 48.62 32.21 19.37
C TYR A 242 49.28 31.55 20.61
N ARG A 243 50.04 30.46 20.43
CA ARG A 243 50.76 29.79 21.52
C ARG A 243 52.16 30.35 21.78
N TYR A 244 52.60 31.33 20.98
CA TYR A 244 53.86 32.05 21.13
C TYR A 244 53.56 33.54 21.30
#